data_AF-A0A7K4CF93-F1
#
_entry.id   AF-A0A7K4CF93-F1
#
_cell.length_a   1.000
_cell.length_b   1.000
_cell.length_c   1.000
_cell.angle_alpha   90.00
_cell.angle_beta   90.00
_cell.angle_gamma   90.00
#
_symmetry.space_group_name_H-M   'P 1'
#
loop_
_entity.id
_entity.type
_entity.pdbx_description
1 polymer ?
#
loop_
_entity_poly.entity_id
_entity_poly.type
_entity_poly.pdbx_seq_one_letter_code
_entity_poly.pdbx_strand_id
1 'polypeptide(L)'
;MALPRMMPALLLLAGAMVLAAGCFGDVIVEQDIVLCKLTKDGNTEWMKTIDSGNDDMVAGLLLTLEGEYLLAGGRSEARCNQWSHQPAIPVLTWVSGSGDVLKERVPVGKPGWLYRDQPLT
;
A
#
# COMPACT_ATOMS: atom_id res chain seq x y z
N MET A 1 -34.04 -15.26 -24.40
CA MET A 1 -33.46 -14.28 -23.46
C MET A 1 -32.02 -14.72 -23.23
N ALA A 2 -31.06 -14.12 -23.95
CA ALA A 2 -29.66 -14.53 -23.90
C ALA A 2 -28.91 -13.61 -22.92
N LEU A 3 -28.32 -14.17 -21.87
CA LEU A 3 -27.35 -13.46 -21.04
C LEU A 3 -26.07 -13.26 -21.86
N PRO A 4 -25.52 -12.04 -21.98
CA PRO A 4 -24.22 -11.89 -22.62
C PRO A 4 -23.14 -12.53 -21.73
N ARG A 5 -22.31 -13.37 -22.37
CA ARG A 5 -21.11 -13.96 -21.79
C ARG A 5 -19.89 -13.10 -22.13
N MET A 6 -19.07 -12.84 -21.11
CA MET A 6 -17.64 -12.43 -21.13
C MET A 6 -17.39 -10.98 -21.61
N MET A 7 -16.45 -10.22 -21.02
CA MET A 7 -15.04 -10.53 -20.77
C MET A 7 -14.50 -9.82 -19.49
N PRO A 8 -13.49 -10.36 -18.78
CA PRO A 8 -12.68 -9.54 -17.89
C PRO A 8 -11.79 -8.65 -18.76
N ALA A 9 -12.21 -7.40 -18.99
CA ALA A 9 -11.38 -6.41 -19.66
C ALA A 9 -10.30 -5.95 -18.66
N LEU A 10 -9.05 -6.38 -18.86
CA LEU A 10 -7.90 -5.73 -18.26
C LEU A 10 -7.71 -4.39 -18.99
N LEU A 11 -8.41 -3.37 -18.51
CA LEU A 11 -8.29 -2.01 -18.99
C LEU A 11 -7.07 -1.37 -18.32
N LEU A 12 -5.91 -1.38 -18.97
CA LEU A 12 -4.84 -0.43 -18.66
C LEU A 12 -5.34 0.97 -19.07
N LEU A 13 -6.04 1.66 -18.16
CA LEU A 13 -6.36 3.07 -18.35
C LEU A 13 -5.06 3.87 -18.32
N ALA A 14 -4.88 4.65 -19.39
CA ALA A 14 -3.75 5.53 -19.62
C ALA A 14 -3.59 6.55 -18.48
N GLY A 15 -2.61 6.30 -17.62
CA GLY A 15 -2.08 7.25 -16.65
C GLY A 15 -0.75 6.67 -16.19
N ALA A 16 0.35 7.41 -16.39
CA ALA A 16 1.64 6.97 -15.88
C ALA A 16 1.53 6.89 -14.36
N MET A 17 1.60 5.68 -13.82
CA MET A 17 1.48 5.41 -12.39
C MET A 17 2.88 5.16 -11.85
N VAL A 18 3.32 6.00 -10.91
CA VAL A 18 4.62 5.87 -10.25
C VAL A 18 4.36 5.55 -8.79
N LEU A 19 4.84 4.38 -8.36
CA LEU A 19 4.94 4.01 -6.95
C LEU A 19 6.33 4.46 -6.46
N ALA A 20 6.38 5.35 -5.48
CA ALA A 20 7.63 5.72 -4.82
C ALA A 20 7.48 5.48 -3.32
N ALA A 21 8.24 4.51 -2.80
CA ALA A 21 8.54 4.45 -1.37
C ALA A 21 9.75 5.36 -1.11
N GLY A 22 9.68 6.24 -0.11
CA GLY A 22 10.72 7.23 0.13
C GLY A 22 10.67 7.82 1.54
N CYS A 23 11.76 8.49 1.92
CA CYS A 23 11.93 9.14 3.21
C CYS A 23 11.52 10.62 3.11
N PHE A 24 10.70 11.12 4.05
CA PHE A 24 10.40 12.55 4.16
C PHE A 24 10.53 13.03 5.62
N GLY A 25 11.67 13.62 5.99
CA GLY A 25 11.86 14.22 7.33
C GLY A 25 13.30 14.22 7.82
N ASP A 26 13.62 15.10 8.78
CA ASP A 26 14.93 15.22 9.42
C ASP A 26 14.89 14.65 10.85
N VAL A 27 15.66 13.57 11.06
CA VAL A 27 15.99 12.87 12.31
C VAL A 27 14.98 11.81 12.80
N ILE A 28 15.47 10.56 12.77
CA ILE A 28 14.79 9.23 12.83
C ILE A 28 14.05 8.94 11.52
N VAL A 29 14.66 8.11 10.67
CA VAL A 29 14.17 7.78 9.32
C VAL A 29 13.05 6.75 9.41
N GLU A 30 11.83 7.22 9.62
CA GLU A 30 10.63 6.43 9.35
C GLU A 30 10.34 6.49 7.84
N GLN A 31 10.10 5.33 7.22
CA GLN A 31 9.72 5.24 5.82
C GLN A 31 8.21 5.45 5.68
N ASP A 32 7.78 6.26 4.71
CA ASP A 32 6.36 6.45 4.42
C ASP A 32 6.00 5.94 3.03
N ILE A 33 4.72 5.61 2.84
CA ILE A 33 4.19 5.35 1.50
C ILE A 33 3.74 6.68 0.90
N VAL A 34 4.32 7.05 -0.25
CA VAL A 34 3.86 8.17 -1.05
C VAL A 34 3.17 7.66 -2.30
N LEU A 35 1.85 7.88 -2.37
CA LEU A 35 1.03 7.57 -3.53
C LEU A 35 0.85 8.84 -4.37
N CYS A 36 1.32 8.80 -5.62
CA CYS A 36 1.22 9.91 -6.55
C CYS A 36 0.39 9.53 -7.78
N LYS A 37 -0.56 10.38 -8.13
CA LYS A 37 -1.22 10.34 -9.44
C LYS A 37 -0.61 11.40 -10.33
N LEU A 38 -0.19 10.99 -11.53
CA LEU A 38 0.38 11.87 -12.53
C LEU A 38 -0.55 12.00 -13.74
N THR A 39 -0.46 13.14 -14.42
CA THR A 39 -1.02 13.32 -15.76
C THR A 39 -0.21 12.50 -16.77
N LYS A 40 -0.74 12.32 -17.98
CA LYS A 40 -0.02 11.72 -19.12
C LYS A 40 1.32 12.39 -19.44
N ASP A 41 1.47 13.67 -19.07
CA ASP A 41 2.67 14.48 -19.34
C ASP A 41 3.67 14.42 -18.17
N GLY A 42 3.39 13.63 -17.13
CA GLY A 42 4.24 13.46 -15.96
C GLY A 42 4.05 14.50 -14.86
N ASN A 43 3.07 15.40 -14.97
CA ASN A 43 2.78 16.40 -13.93
C ASN A 43 1.98 15.75 -12.78
N THR A 44 2.21 16.17 -11.54
CA THR A 44 1.43 15.66 -10.39
C THR A 44 -0.01 16.19 -10.43
N GLU A 45 -0.99 15.29 -10.47
CA GLU A 45 -2.40 15.63 -10.23
C GLU A 45 -2.67 15.71 -8.73
N TRP A 46 -2.25 14.70 -7.98
CA TRP A 46 -2.31 14.69 -6.53
C TRP A 46 -1.25 13.76 -5.94
N MET A 47 -0.96 13.99 -4.67
CA MET A 47 -0.05 13.18 -3.86
C MET A 47 -0.67 12.93 -2.50
N LYS A 48 -0.53 11.70 -2.00
CA LYS A 48 -1.00 11.28 -0.68
C LYS A 48 0.10 10.53 0.06
N THR A 49 0.43 11.00 1.25
CA THR A 49 1.27 10.25 2.20
C THR A 49 0.37 9.36 3.05
N ILE A 50 0.75 8.10 3.18
CA ILE A 50 0.21 7.15 4.15
C ILE A 50 1.33 6.91 5.16
N ASP A 51 1.04 7.34 6.38
CA ASP A 51 1.95 7.39 7.52
C ASP A 51 1.17 6.89 8.74
N SER A 52 1.71 5.88 9.38
CA SER A 52 1.16 5.22 10.57
C SER A 52 1.91 5.57 11.86
N GLY A 53 2.88 6.47 11.78
CA GLY A 53 3.77 6.90 12.85
C GLY A 53 4.98 5.99 13.07
N ASN A 54 5.24 5.05 12.15
CA ASN A 54 6.43 4.18 12.08
C ASN A 54 6.72 3.84 10.59
N ASP A 55 7.62 2.90 10.31
CA ASP A 55 7.93 2.49 8.94
C ASP A 55 6.71 1.86 8.23
N ASP A 56 6.25 2.49 7.17
CA ASP A 56 5.23 2.05 6.23
C ASP A 56 5.86 1.55 4.93
N MET A 57 5.42 0.37 4.50
CA MET A 57 5.91 -0.31 3.31
C MET A 57 4.73 -0.74 2.42
N VAL A 58 4.90 -0.60 1.11
CA VAL A 58 3.93 -1.06 0.12
C VAL A 58 4.52 -2.22 -0.69
N ALA A 59 3.75 -3.29 -0.83
CA ALA A 59 4.11 -4.47 -1.62
C ALA A 59 3.35 -4.53 -2.95
N GLY A 60 2.19 -3.88 -3.06
CA GLY A 60 1.39 -3.86 -4.27
C GLY A 60 0.36 -2.74 -4.30
N LEU A 61 -0.05 -2.38 -5.52
CA LEU A 61 -1.04 -1.36 -5.82
C LEU A 61 -1.93 -1.86 -6.94
N LEU A 62 -3.25 -1.70 -6.79
CA LEU A 62 -4.25 -2.07 -7.80
C LEU A 62 -5.26 -0.94 -7.94
N LEU A 63 -5.61 -0.59 -9.18
CA LEU A 63 -6.75 0.29 -9.49
C LEU A 63 -8.01 -0.56 -9.67
N THR A 64 -9.07 -0.25 -8.94
CA THR A 64 -10.38 -0.91 -9.06
C THR A 64 -11.15 -0.37 -10.26
N LEU A 65 -12.21 -1.08 -10.66
CA LEU A 65 -13.07 -0.64 -11.76
C LEU A 65 -13.90 0.58 -11.38
N GLU A 66 -14.10 0.79 -10.08
CA GLU A 66 -14.77 1.93 -9.47
C GLU A 66 -13.87 3.18 -9.41
N GLY A 67 -12.58 3.06 -9.80
CA GLY A 67 -11.61 4.16 -9.80
C GLY A 67 -10.94 4.40 -8.44
N GLU A 68 -10.98 3.42 -7.54
CA GLU A 68 -10.28 3.44 -6.26
C GLU A 68 -8.92 2.74 -6.37
N TYR A 69 -8.00 3.06 -5.48
CA TYR A 69 -6.71 2.39 -5.37
C TYR A 69 -6.70 1.51 -4.13
N LEU A 70 -6.33 0.25 -4.33
CA LEU A 70 -6.07 -0.70 -3.26
C LEU A 70 -4.56 -0.89 -3.11
N LEU A 71 -4.03 -0.52 -1.96
CA LEU A 71 -2.66 -0.77 -1.58
C LEU A 71 -2.62 -2.00 -0.69
N ALA A 72 -1.69 -2.90 -0.98
CA ALA A 72 -1.30 -3.99 -0.11
C ALA A 72 0.10 -3.70 0.42
N GLY A 73 0.23 -3.62 1.74
CA GLY A 73 1.47 -3.25 2.38
C GLY A 73 1.48 -3.66 3.84
N GLY A 74 2.31 -2.98 4.62
CA GLY A 74 2.29 -3.12 6.06
C GLY A 74 3.00 -1.98 6.75
N ARG A 75 2.92 -1.99 8.06
CA ARG A 75 3.61 -1.03 8.92
C ARG A 75 4.36 -1.73 10.04
N SER A 76 5.45 -1.16 10.51
CA SER A 76 6.14 -1.67 11.69
C SER A 76 5.36 -1.31 12.97
N GLU A 77 5.49 -2.17 13.99
CA GLU A 77 4.96 -1.87 15.33
C GLU A 77 5.89 -0.96 16.15
N ALA A 78 7.15 -0.84 15.72
CA ALA A 78 8.20 -0.13 16.42
C ALA A 78 8.95 0.80 15.46
N ARG A 79 9.42 1.94 16.00
CA ARG A 79 10.27 2.89 15.29
C ARG A 79 11.59 2.25 14.89
N CYS A 80 12.20 2.74 13.82
CA CYS A 80 13.43 2.19 13.24
C CYS A 80 14.64 2.13 14.21
N ASN A 81 14.59 2.82 15.36
CA ASN A 81 15.61 2.75 16.41
C ASN A 81 15.37 1.72 17.51
N GLN A 82 14.21 1.04 17.52
CA GLN A 82 13.91 -0.06 18.42
C GLN A 82 14.10 -1.37 17.68
N TRP A 83 15.37 -1.72 17.43
CA TRP A 83 15.83 -2.97 16.81
C TRP A 83 15.15 -4.18 17.45
N SER A 84 14.04 -4.61 16.89
CA SER A 84 13.46 -5.91 17.15
C SER A 84 12.73 -6.34 15.88
N HIS A 85 12.94 -7.60 15.50
CA HIS A 85 12.28 -8.29 14.40
C HIS A 85 10.76 -8.39 14.61
N GLN A 86 10.07 -7.26 14.79
CA GLN A 86 8.63 -7.23 14.94
C GLN A 86 8.01 -7.47 13.57
N PRO A 87 7.02 -8.37 13.48
CA PRO A 87 6.35 -8.62 12.22
C PRO A 87 5.69 -7.32 11.74
N ALA A 88 5.90 -6.96 10.47
CA ALA A 88 5.12 -5.91 9.85
C ALA A 88 3.63 -6.28 9.96
N ILE A 89 2.80 -5.37 10.46
CA ILE A 89 1.35 -5.54 10.45
C ILE A 89 0.92 -5.42 8.99
N PRO A 90 0.36 -6.45 8.35
CA PRO A 90 -0.16 -6.33 7.00
C PRO A 90 -1.39 -5.41 7.01
N VAL A 91 -1.42 -4.44 6.12
CA VAL A 91 -2.53 -3.49 5.97
C VAL A 91 -2.94 -3.43 4.49
N LEU A 92 -4.25 -3.50 4.27
CA LEU A 92 -4.88 -3.12 3.02
C LEU A 92 -5.43 -1.70 3.17
N THR A 93 -5.05 -0.79 2.28
CA THR A 93 -5.50 0.61 2.29
C THR A 93 -6.26 0.92 1.00
N TRP A 94 -7.51 1.34 1.14
CA TRP A 94 -8.34 1.83 0.04
C TRP A 94 -8.23 3.34 -0.02
N VAL A 95 -7.94 3.85 -1.21
CA VAL A 95 -7.80 5.28 -1.51
C VAL A 95 -8.73 5.63 -2.66
N SER A 96 -9.44 6.73 -2.57
CA SER A 96 -10.34 7.19 -3.63
C SER A 96 -9.57 7.62 -4.89
N GLY A 97 -10.29 7.77 -6.00
CA GLY A 97 -9.75 8.39 -7.23
C GLY A 97 -9.15 9.79 -7.04
N SER A 98 -9.58 10.50 -5.99
CA SER A 98 -9.11 11.85 -5.58
C SER A 98 -7.95 11.84 -4.59
N GLY A 99 -7.51 10.68 -4.10
CA GLY A 99 -6.39 10.57 -3.15
C GLY A 99 -6.81 10.55 -1.67
N ASP A 100 -8.10 10.44 -1.36
CA ASP A 100 -8.59 10.35 0.01
C ASP A 100 -8.52 8.92 0.53
N VAL A 101 -7.98 8.70 1.72
CA VAL A 101 -8.02 7.37 2.35
C VAL A 101 -9.46 7.07 2.75
N LEU A 102 -10.03 6.03 2.15
CA LEU A 102 -11.40 5.60 2.37
C LEU A 102 -11.48 4.64 3.55
N LYS A 103 -10.53 3.70 3.63
CA LYS A 103 -10.53 2.64 4.64
C LYS A 103 -9.17 1.96 4.74
N GLU A 104 -8.88 1.46 5.93
CA GLU A 104 -7.80 0.51 6.18
C GLU A 104 -8.33 -0.80 6.76
N ARG A 105 -7.66 -1.91 6.47
CA ARG A 105 -7.99 -3.22 7.03
C ARG A 105 -6.74 -4.04 7.28
N VAL A 106 -6.58 -4.49 8.51
CA VAL A 106 -5.66 -5.58 8.85
C VAL A 106 -6.35 -6.91 8.55
N PRO A 107 -5.83 -7.75 7.64
CA PRO A 107 -6.39 -9.08 7.39
C PRO A 107 -6.35 -9.95 8.66
N VAL A 108 -7.43 -10.69 8.91
CA VAL A 108 -7.50 -11.60 10.07
C VAL A 108 -6.74 -12.88 9.76
N GLY A 109 -5.91 -13.31 10.70
CA GLY A 109 -5.05 -14.49 10.58
C GLY A 109 -3.61 -14.08 10.35
N LYS A 110 -2.79 -14.18 11.41
CA LYS A 110 -1.33 -14.15 11.23
C LYS A 110 -0.99 -15.35 10.32
N PRO A 111 -0.35 -15.17 9.16
CA PRO A 111 0.27 -16.31 8.50
C PRO A 111 1.35 -16.80 9.47
N GLY A 112 1.14 -17.98 10.07
CA GLY A 112 2.12 -18.66 10.94
C GLY A 112 3.40 -19.10 10.22
N TRP A 113 3.74 -18.44 9.12
CA TRP A 113 4.84 -18.77 8.22
C TRP A 113 5.84 -17.62 8.05
N LEU A 114 5.58 -16.43 8.61
CA LEU A 114 6.59 -15.38 8.69
C LEU A 114 7.47 -15.64 9.92
N TYR A 115 8.53 -16.40 9.67
CA TYR A 115 9.65 -16.79 10.53
C TYR A 115 9.55 -18.08 11.36
N ARG A 116 10.42 -19.00 10.94
CA ARG A 116 10.82 -20.25 11.56
C ARG A 116 11.82 -19.93 12.69
N ASP A 117 11.37 -19.34 13.79
CA ASP A 117 12.20 -19.17 14.99
C ASP A 117 11.42 -19.60 16.23
N GLN A 118 11.29 -20.90 16.40
CA GLN A 118 11.22 -21.50 17.74
C GLN A 118 12.56 -22.22 17.92
N PRO A 119 13.37 -21.90 18.96
CA PRO A 119 14.41 -22.83 19.35
C PRO A 119 13.72 -24.15 19.73
N LEU A 120 14.16 -25.25 19.12
CA LEU A 120 13.75 -26.58 19.56
C LEU A 120 14.23 -26.75 21.01
N THR A 121 13.28 -26.79 21.95
CA THR A 121 13.50 -27.32 23.30
C THR A 121 12.60 -28.53 23.50
#